data_AF-A0A832USH7-F1
#
_entry.id   AF-A0A832USH7-F1
#
_cell.length_a   1.000
_cell.length_b   1.000
_cell.length_c   1.000
_cell.angle_alpha   90.00
_cell.angle_beta   90.00
_cell.angle_gamma   90.00
#
_symmetry.space_group_name_H-M   'P 1'
#
loop_
_entity.id
_entity.type
_entity.pdbx_description
1 polymer ?
#
loop_
_entity_poly.entity_id
_entity_poly.type
_entity_poly.pdbx_seq_one_letter_code
_entity_poly.pdbx_strand_id
1 'polypeptide(L)'
;LITHNKPIKYKKEVEDGEIIKIEAQWGPISYQSNYEDVEIAIPPELKPFTTARFDIKNKGTENNQIKILKNTDNKSKPRTPKWFTNKEGQGTIIESTKGKINIELQCINKGTLEIATRSIDFRDKNKKRIPLNIDLKKLTINNQPQINKNTLITHNKPIRFKKDVENNEIIKIEAEWAPITNKSLLED
;
A
#
# COMPACT_ATOMS: atom_id res chain seq x y z
N LEU A 1 8.01 1.05 23.38
CA LEU A 1 6.69 1.68 23.08
C LEU A 1 6.49 1.68 21.56
N ILE A 2 5.57 0.87 21.05
CA ILE A 2 5.18 0.94 19.63
C ILE A 2 4.03 1.95 19.54
N THR A 3 4.34 3.16 19.11
CA THR A 3 3.34 4.23 18.92
C THR A 3 2.60 4.00 17.60
N HIS A 4 1.37 3.53 17.70
CA HIS A 4 0.45 3.52 16.56
C HIS A 4 0.00 4.97 16.29
N ASN A 5 0.43 5.55 15.17
CA ASN A 5 -0.08 6.86 14.73
C ASN A 5 -1.46 6.66 14.11
N LYS A 6 -2.52 7.07 14.81
CA LYS A 6 -3.89 7.14 14.31
C LYS A 6 -4.34 8.61 14.24
N PRO A 7 -5.34 8.97 13.42
CA PRO A 7 -5.80 10.35 13.35
C PRO A 7 -6.55 10.65 14.65
N ILE A 8 -6.06 11.60 15.43
CA ILE A 8 -6.66 12.01 16.71
C ILE A 8 -7.81 12.99 16.44
N LYS A 9 -7.66 13.83 15.40
CA LYS A 9 -8.67 14.79 14.93
C LYS A 9 -8.54 14.94 13.42
N TYR A 10 -9.63 15.23 12.73
CA TYR A 10 -9.58 15.69 11.34
C TYR A 10 -10.55 16.86 11.15
N LYS A 11 -10.18 17.79 10.27
CA LYS A 11 -11.01 18.88 9.79
C LYS A 11 -11.28 18.65 8.32
N LYS A 12 -12.54 18.72 7.91
CA LYS A 12 -12.93 18.74 6.51
C LYS A 12 -13.32 20.16 6.12
N GLU A 13 -12.83 20.60 4.97
CA GLU A 13 -13.30 21.81 4.31
C GLU A 13 -14.25 21.38 3.20
N VAL A 14 -15.44 21.97 3.21
CA VAL A 14 -16.54 21.63 2.31
C VAL A 14 -16.98 22.89 1.58
N GLU A 15 -16.99 22.84 0.26
CA GLU A 15 -17.51 23.90 -0.62
C GLU A 15 -18.53 23.26 -1.56
N ASP A 16 -19.73 23.83 -1.65
CA ASP A 16 -20.86 23.30 -2.44
C ASP A 16 -21.20 21.82 -2.19
N GLY A 17 -21.02 21.37 -0.93
CA GLY A 17 -21.25 19.97 -0.54
C GLY A 17 -20.13 19.01 -0.98
N GLU A 18 -19.04 19.52 -1.56
CA GLU A 18 -17.85 18.76 -1.95
C GLU A 18 -16.76 18.91 -0.89
N ILE A 19 -16.13 17.80 -0.50
CA ILE A 19 -14.94 17.84 0.37
C ILE A 19 -13.75 18.30 -0.48
N ILE A 20 -13.32 19.55 -0.29
CA ILE A 20 -12.20 20.13 -1.02
C ILE A 20 -10.86 19.92 -0.29
N LYS A 21 -10.89 19.70 1.03
CA LYS A 21 -9.69 19.48 1.84
C LYS A 21 -10.00 18.64 3.07
N ILE A 22 -9.08 17.74 3.43
CA ILE A 22 -9.08 17.05 4.72
C ILE A 22 -7.72 17.26 5.36
N GLU A 23 -7.71 17.89 6.54
CA GLU A 23 -6.51 18.01 7.38
C GLU A 23 -6.66 17.06 8.56
N ALA A 24 -5.79 16.06 8.64
CA ALA A 24 -5.78 15.11 9.74
C ALA A 24 -4.60 15.39 10.67
N GLN A 25 -4.88 15.55 11.98
CA GLN A 25 -3.87 15.60 13.01
C GLN A 25 -3.59 14.18 13.51
N TRP A 26 -2.38 13.71 13.28
CA TRP A 26 -1.90 12.39 13.68
C TRP A 26 -1.13 12.50 14.98
N GLY A 27 -1.35 11.58 15.92
CA GLY A 27 -0.53 11.52 17.12
C GLY A 27 -0.52 10.13 17.77
N PRO A 28 0.38 9.93 18.75
CA PRO A 28 0.48 8.67 19.47
C PRO A 28 -0.72 8.50 20.41
N ILE A 29 -1.39 7.35 20.34
CA ILE A 29 -2.32 6.94 21.40
C ILE A 29 -1.47 6.36 22.54
N SER A 30 -1.27 7.11 23.62
CA SER A 30 -0.80 6.53 24.88
C SER A 30 -2.01 5.91 25.58
N TYR A 31 -2.28 4.64 25.31
CA TYR A 31 -3.23 3.85 26.10
C TYR A 31 -2.44 2.95 27.04
N GLN A 32 -2.72 3.06 28.35
CA GLN A 32 -2.23 2.11 29.34
C GLN A 32 -2.69 0.71 28.94
N SER A 33 -1.71 -0.20 28.90
CA SER A 33 -1.86 -1.63 28.62
C SER A 33 -2.97 -2.24 29.47
N ASN A 34 -3.90 -2.96 28.82
CA ASN A 34 -4.59 -4.17 29.32
C ASN A 34 -5.77 -4.62 28.43
N TYR A 35 -5.96 -4.07 27.23
CA TYR A 35 -7.02 -4.53 26.31
C TYR A 35 -6.43 -4.96 24.97
N GLU A 36 -6.96 -6.07 24.44
CA GLU A 36 -6.69 -6.64 23.11
C GLU A 36 -6.60 -5.53 22.04
N ASP A 37 -5.72 -5.70 21.05
CA ASP A 37 -5.50 -4.74 19.95
C ASP A 37 -6.82 -4.22 19.36
N VAL A 38 -7.34 -3.10 19.89
CA VAL A 38 -8.59 -2.51 19.39
C VAL A 38 -8.28 -1.88 18.04
N GLU A 39 -8.64 -2.61 16.99
CA GLU A 39 -8.61 -2.16 15.62
C GLU A 39 -9.69 -1.07 15.42
N ILE A 40 -9.44 0.14 15.91
CA ILE A 40 -10.31 1.30 15.68
C ILE A 40 -10.51 1.45 14.16
N ALA A 41 -11.75 1.32 13.70
CA ALA A 41 -12.10 1.40 12.29
C ALA A 41 -11.71 2.77 11.72
N ILE A 42 -10.91 2.77 10.64
CA ILE A 42 -10.61 3.99 9.88
C ILE A 42 -11.92 4.42 9.20
N PRO A 43 -12.39 5.67 9.39
CA PRO A 43 -13.55 6.20 8.68
C PRO A 43 -13.43 5.94 7.18
N PRO A 44 -14.49 5.46 6.49
CA PRO A 44 -14.44 5.14 5.07
C PRO A 44 -13.82 6.24 4.19
N GLU A 45 -14.07 7.51 4.54
CA GLU A 45 -13.60 8.69 3.84
C GLU A 45 -12.08 8.89 3.95
N LEU A 46 -11.46 8.35 5.00
CA LEU A 46 -10.03 8.45 5.26
C LEU A 46 -9.23 7.26 4.72
N LYS A 47 -9.89 6.16 4.35
CA LYS A 47 -9.22 4.98 3.78
C LYS A 47 -8.30 5.34 2.60
N PRO A 48 -8.71 6.18 1.63
CA PRO A 48 -7.83 6.56 0.53
C PRO A 48 -6.46 7.09 0.98
N PHE A 49 -6.44 7.90 2.03
CA PHE A 49 -5.24 8.58 2.54
C PHE A 49 -4.31 7.66 3.34
N THR A 50 -4.79 6.48 3.73
CA THR A 50 -4.02 5.48 4.48
C THR A 50 -3.71 4.22 3.67
N THR A 51 -4.20 4.12 2.43
CA THR A 51 -4.08 2.90 1.64
C THR A 51 -2.79 2.84 0.83
N ALA A 52 -1.98 1.81 1.09
CA ALA A 52 -0.91 1.40 0.19
C ALA A 52 -1.43 0.35 -0.80
N ARG A 53 -0.98 0.47 -2.04
CA ARG A 53 -1.28 -0.44 -3.15
C ARG A 53 0.00 -1.08 -3.66
N PHE A 54 -0.06 -2.40 -3.81
CA PHE A 54 1.00 -3.25 -4.34
C PHE A 54 0.51 -3.87 -5.64
N ASP A 55 1.12 -3.47 -6.76
CA ASP A 55 0.91 -4.11 -8.06
C ASP A 55 2.03 -5.13 -8.27
N ILE A 56 1.69 -6.40 -8.41
CA ILE A 56 2.66 -7.50 -8.50
C ILE A 56 2.37 -8.32 -9.74
N LYS A 57 3.39 -8.55 -10.59
CA LYS A 57 3.25 -9.37 -11.80
C LYS A 57 4.51 -10.14 -12.09
N ASN A 58 4.40 -11.46 -12.28
CA ASN A 58 5.46 -12.26 -12.88
C ASN A 58 5.30 -12.20 -14.41
N LYS A 59 6.27 -11.58 -15.11
CA LYS A 59 6.24 -11.42 -16.56
C LYS A 59 6.98 -12.53 -17.28
N GLY A 60 6.38 -13.09 -18.31
CA GLY A 60 7.02 -14.05 -19.23
C GLY A 60 6.05 -14.38 -20.36
N THR A 61 5.14 -15.31 -20.09
CA THR A 61 4.04 -15.72 -20.97
C THR A 61 2.70 -15.49 -20.29
N GLU A 62 1.59 -15.67 -21.00
CA GLU A 62 0.23 -15.60 -20.43
C GLU A 62 -0.01 -16.59 -19.28
N ASN A 63 0.79 -17.65 -19.20
CA ASN A 63 0.76 -18.65 -18.13
C ASN A 63 1.57 -18.24 -16.90
N ASN A 64 2.33 -17.14 -16.95
CA ASN A 64 3.02 -16.61 -15.79
C ASN A 64 2.04 -15.90 -14.87
N GLN A 65 2.13 -16.23 -13.58
CA GLN A 65 1.29 -15.63 -12.54
C GLN A 65 2.00 -15.69 -11.20
N ILE A 66 1.36 -15.15 -10.18
CA ILE A 66 1.76 -15.33 -8.79
C ILE A 66 0.65 -16.04 -8.01
N LYS A 67 1.03 -16.79 -6.98
CA LYS A 67 0.12 -17.34 -5.99
C LYS A 67 0.43 -16.72 -4.63
N ILE A 68 -0.54 -16.07 -4.00
CA ILE A 68 -0.39 -15.54 -2.65
C ILE A 68 -0.45 -16.71 -1.66
N LEU A 69 0.63 -16.92 -0.91
CA LEU A 69 0.73 -17.94 0.13
C LEU A 69 0.34 -17.36 1.50
N LYS A 70 0.70 -16.10 1.76
CA LYS A 70 0.42 -15.40 3.01
C LYS A 70 0.13 -13.93 2.77
N ASN A 71 -0.84 -13.40 3.50
CA ASN A 71 -1.10 -11.97 3.62
C ASN A 71 -1.49 -11.66 5.08
N THR A 72 -0.73 -10.79 5.77
CA THR A 72 -1.01 -10.42 7.16
C THR A 72 -2.18 -9.45 7.33
N ASP A 73 -2.68 -8.86 6.24
CA ASP A 73 -3.93 -8.12 6.23
C ASP A 73 -5.01 -8.98 5.58
N ASN A 74 -5.76 -9.70 6.43
CA ASN A 74 -6.85 -10.59 6.01
C ASN A 74 -8.04 -9.85 5.35
N LYS A 75 -8.15 -8.52 5.55
CA LYS A 75 -9.17 -7.69 4.89
C LYS A 75 -8.71 -7.23 3.50
N SER A 76 -7.40 -7.24 3.25
CA SER A 76 -6.81 -6.95 1.95
C SER A 76 -6.94 -8.15 1.01
N LYS A 77 -7.99 -8.16 0.19
CA LYS A 77 -8.23 -9.24 -0.77
C LYS A 77 -7.42 -9.00 -2.06
N PRO A 78 -6.50 -9.90 -2.43
CA PRO A 78 -5.82 -9.83 -3.72
C PRO A 78 -6.83 -9.87 -4.87
N ARG A 79 -6.62 -9.06 -5.90
CA ARG A 79 -7.47 -9.01 -7.09
C ARG A 79 -6.66 -8.98 -8.37
N THR A 80 -7.14 -9.66 -9.41
CA THR A 80 -6.49 -9.76 -10.72
C THR A 80 -7.37 -9.09 -11.77
N PRO A 81 -7.27 -7.76 -11.96
CA PRO A 81 -8.13 -7.07 -12.90
C PRO A 81 -7.78 -7.45 -14.34
N LYS A 82 -8.79 -7.50 -15.23
CA LYS A 82 -8.62 -7.89 -16.64
C LYS A 82 -7.53 -7.10 -17.37
N TRP A 83 -7.41 -5.79 -17.11
CA TRP A 83 -6.39 -4.95 -17.74
C TRP A 83 -4.96 -5.31 -17.33
N PHE A 84 -4.78 -6.03 -16.21
CA PHE A 84 -3.46 -6.43 -15.71
C PHE A 84 -3.09 -7.87 -16.09
N THR A 85 -3.99 -8.56 -16.80
CA THR A 85 -3.76 -9.88 -17.40
C THR A 85 -3.62 -9.76 -18.90
N ASN A 86 -2.47 -10.17 -19.44
CA ASN A 86 -2.17 -10.06 -20.87
C ASN A 86 -1.19 -11.18 -21.30
N LYS A 87 -0.68 -11.11 -22.54
CA LYS A 87 0.27 -12.08 -23.10
C LYS A 87 1.58 -12.23 -22.33
N GLU A 88 1.91 -11.28 -21.45
CA GLU A 88 3.09 -11.31 -20.60
C GLU A 88 2.81 -11.94 -19.23
N GLY A 89 1.56 -12.25 -18.87
CA GLY A 89 1.18 -12.89 -17.61
C GLY A 89 0.04 -12.19 -16.88
N GLN A 90 -0.24 -12.67 -15.66
CA GLN A 90 -1.36 -12.24 -14.82
C GLN A 90 -0.86 -11.40 -13.64
N GLY A 91 -1.31 -10.15 -13.57
CA GLY A 91 -0.94 -9.23 -12.51
C GLY A 91 -1.98 -9.19 -11.39
N THR A 92 -1.50 -9.13 -10.15
CA THR A 92 -2.30 -9.09 -8.92
C THR A 92 -2.12 -7.75 -8.23
N ILE A 93 -3.21 -7.20 -7.70
CA ILE A 93 -3.23 -5.98 -6.91
C ILE A 93 -3.63 -6.31 -5.48
N ILE A 94 -2.91 -5.77 -4.52
CA ILE A 94 -3.19 -5.85 -3.09
C ILE A 94 -3.25 -4.42 -2.55
N GLU A 95 -4.33 -4.07 -1.85
CA GLU A 95 -4.56 -2.74 -1.28
C GLU A 95 -4.82 -2.89 0.23
N SER A 96 -4.06 -2.19 1.07
CA SER A 96 -4.14 -2.32 2.53
C SER A 96 -4.17 -0.96 3.21
N THR A 97 -5.01 -0.83 4.23
CA THR A 97 -5.10 0.35 5.11
C THR A 97 -4.38 0.15 6.44
N LYS A 98 -3.74 -1.01 6.65
CA LYS A 98 -3.23 -1.43 7.96
C LYS A 98 -1.97 -0.67 8.41
N GLY A 99 -1.31 0.05 7.50
CA GLY A 99 -0.03 0.74 7.76
C GLY A 99 1.18 -0.19 7.78
N LYS A 100 0.96 -1.51 7.80
CA LYS A 100 2.00 -2.54 7.67
C LYS A 100 1.44 -3.79 7.02
N ILE A 101 2.22 -4.45 6.18
CA ILE A 101 1.84 -5.71 5.53
C ILE A 101 3.06 -6.59 5.28
N ASN A 102 2.89 -7.89 5.48
CA ASN A 102 3.81 -8.92 5.01
C ASN A 102 3.05 -9.83 4.04
N ILE A 103 3.60 -9.99 2.84
CA ILE A 103 3.06 -10.82 1.77
C ILE A 103 4.11 -11.88 1.45
N GLU A 104 3.68 -13.13 1.39
CA GLU A 104 4.48 -14.22 0.84
C GLU A 104 3.78 -14.73 -0.41
N LEU A 105 4.52 -14.82 -1.50
CA LEU A 105 4.00 -15.24 -2.79
C LEU A 105 4.94 -16.23 -3.47
N GLN A 106 4.35 -17.10 -4.28
CA GLN A 106 5.05 -18.05 -5.13
C GLN A 106 4.93 -17.59 -6.59
N CYS A 107 6.05 -17.54 -7.30
CA CYS A 107 6.08 -17.27 -8.74
C CYS A 107 5.76 -18.55 -9.50
N ILE A 108 4.77 -18.51 -10.39
CA ILE A 108 4.43 -19.63 -11.27
C ILE A 108 5.07 -19.37 -12.63
N ASN A 109 5.87 -20.33 -13.08
CA ASN A 109 6.77 -20.28 -14.22
C ASN A 109 7.94 -19.29 -14.06
N LYS A 110 9.06 -19.61 -14.74
CA LYS A 110 10.21 -18.72 -14.86
C LYS A 110 9.80 -17.43 -15.55
N GLY A 111 10.29 -16.29 -15.06
CA GLY A 111 9.97 -14.98 -15.63
C GLY A 111 10.67 -13.85 -14.90
N THR A 112 10.18 -12.63 -15.08
CA THR A 112 10.66 -11.45 -14.38
C THR A 112 9.56 -10.89 -13.50
N LEU A 113 9.75 -10.97 -12.18
CA LEU A 113 8.85 -10.39 -11.21
C LEU A 113 9.00 -8.87 -11.17
N GLU A 114 7.90 -8.18 -11.34
CA GLU A 114 7.77 -6.74 -11.13
C GLU A 114 6.82 -6.46 -9.96
N ILE A 115 7.29 -5.66 -9.00
CA ILE A 115 6.52 -5.18 -7.86
C ILE A 115 6.53 -3.65 -7.92
N ALA A 116 5.36 -3.03 -7.81
CA ALA A 116 5.23 -1.59 -7.74
C ALA A 116 4.36 -1.18 -6.54
N THR A 117 5.00 -0.54 -5.56
CA THR A 117 4.35 -0.01 -4.35
C THR A 117 4.00 1.46 -4.56
N ARG A 118 2.74 1.84 -4.32
CA ARG A 118 2.21 3.19 -4.61
C ARG A 118 0.98 3.52 -3.75
N SER A 119 0.53 4.77 -3.79
CA SER A 119 -0.81 5.13 -3.33
C SER A 119 -1.89 4.71 -4.34
N ILE A 120 -3.15 4.65 -3.90
CA ILE A 120 -4.27 4.25 -4.75
C ILE A 120 -4.59 5.29 -5.84
N ASP A 121 -5.25 4.85 -6.91
CA ASP A 121 -5.89 5.77 -7.87
C ASP A 121 -7.22 6.24 -7.28
N PHE A 122 -7.22 7.38 -6.59
CA PHE A 122 -8.43 7.97 -6.04
C PHE A 122 -8.93 9.10 -6.94
N ARG A 123 -10.23 9.10 -7.22
CA ARG A 123 -10.87 10.05 -8.12
C ARG A 123 -12.13 10.62 -7.48
N ASP A 124 -12.38 11.89 -7.74
CA ASP A 124 -13.64 12.54 -7.34
C ASP A 124 -14.82 12.06 -8.20
N LYS A 125 -16.02 12.61 -7.91
CA LYS A 125 -17.25 12.33 -8.67
C LYS A 125 -17.16 12.70 -10.15
N ASN A 126 -16.28 13.62 -10.51
CA ASN A 126 -16.03 14.07 -11.88
C ASN A 126 -14.92 13.25 -12.57
N LYS A 127 -14.47 12.15 -11.95
CA LYS A 127 -13.37 11.28 -12.40
C LYS A 127 -12.00 11.97 -12.43
N LYS A 128 -11.86 13.16 -11.85
CA LYS A 128 -10.58 13.86 -11.70
C LYS A 128 -9.78 13.17 -10.60
N ARG A 129 -8.51 12.90 -10.89
CA ARG A 129 -7.61 12.25 -9.94
C ARG A 129 -7.26 13.22 -8.82
N ILE A 130 -7.43 12.75 -7.59
CA ILE A 130 -6.99 13.45 -6.39
C ILE A 130 -5.57 12.94 -6.06
N PRO A 131 -4.56 13.82 -5.98
CA PRO A 131 -3.21 13.42 -5.63
C PRO A 131 -3.19 12.97 -4.16
N LEU A 132 -2.95 11.68 -3.96
CA LEU A 132 -2.74 11.10 -2.64
C LEU A 132 -1.28 10.67 -2.52
N ASN A 133 -0.64 11.06 -1.42
CA ASN A 133 0.68 10.55 -1.06
C ASN A 133 0.55 9.68 0.19
N ILE A 134 1.47 8.72 0.32
CA ILE A 134 1.69 7.99 1.55
C ILE A 134 3.19 8.02 1.85
N ASP A 135 3.53 8.03 3.13
CA ASP A 135 4.92 8.02 3.59
C ASP A 135 5.36 6.57 3.79
N LEU A 136 6.09 6.04 2.80
CA LEU A 136 6.63 4.69 2.84
C LEU A 136 7.90 4.70 3.70
N LYS A 137 7.84 4.05 4.85
CA LYS A 137 8.94 4.01 5.84
C LYS A 137 9.88 2.85 5.63
N LYS A 138 9.32 1.71 5.24
CA LYS A 138 10.05 0.45 5.04
C LYS A 138 9.48 -0.27 3.83
N LEU A 139 10.37 -0.78 2.98
CA LEU A 139 10.08 -1.80 1.99
C LEU A 139 11.25 -2.76 1.90
N THR A 140 11.03 -4.03 2.19
CA THR A 140 12.01 -5.10 2.02
C THR A 140 11.45 -6.18 1.09
N ILE A 141 12.32 -6.71 0.23
CA ILE A 141 12.02 -7.83 -0.65
C ILE A 141 13.04 -8.92 -0.36
N ASN A 142 12.61 -10.11 0.07
CA ASN A 142 13.50 -11.18 0.54
C ASN A 142 14.55 -10.69 1.55
N ASN A 143 14.10 -9.90 2.53
CA ASN A 143 14.94 -9.24 3.54
C ASN A 143 15.94 -8.20 3.00
N GLN A 144 15.97 -7.94 1.69
CA GLN A 144 16.82 -6.90 1.10
C GLN A 144 16.08 -5.55 1.12
N PRO A 145 16.64 -4.52 1.78
CA PRO A 145 16.01 -3.22 1.87
C PRO A 145 15.94 -2.55 0.49
N GLN A 146 14.74 -2.13 0.10
CA GLN A 146 14.49 -1.28 -1.06
C GLN A 146 14.30 0.17 -0.63
N ILE A 147 13.68 0.36 0.54
CA ILE A 147 13.50 1.65 1.21
C ILE A 147 13.74 1.45 2.71
N ASN A 148 14.60 2.31 3.29
CA ASN A 148 14.95 2.35 4.70
C ASN A 148 14.87 3.75 5.32
N LYS A 149 14.31 4.71 4.58
CA LYS A 149 14.03 6.08 5.01
C LYS A 149 12.64 6.49 4.54
N ASN A 150 12.05 7.45 5.23
CA ASN A 150 10.75 8.02 4.85
C ASN A 150 10.81 8.49 3.39
N THR A 151 9.85 8.01 2.60
CA THR A 151 9.78 8.26 1.17
C THR A 151 8.33 8.52 0.79
N LEU A 152 8.04 9.73 0.32
CA LEU A 152 6.74 10.06 -0.23
C LEU A 152 6.52 9.30 -1.55
N ILE A 153 5.48 8.48 -1.59
CA ILE A 153 5.09 7.74 -2.80
C ILE A 153 3.69 8.15 -3.23
N THR A 154 3.50 8.21 -4.56
CA THR A 154 2.22 8.61 -5.17
C THR A 154 1.79 7.56 -6.19
N HIS A 155 0.55 7.65 -6.66
CA HIS A 155 0.05 6.76 -7.69
C HIS A 155 0.92 6.79 -8.97
N ASN A 156 1.39 7.99 -9.34
CA ASN A 156 2.17 8.22 -10.56
C ASN A 156 3.68 8.00 -10.36
N LYS A 157 4.17 8.04 -9.12
CA LYS A 157 5.57 7.82 -8.75
C LYS A 157 5.70 6.59 -7.84
N PRO A 158 5.47 5.37 -8.37
CA PRO A 158 5.62 4.13 -7.60
C PRO A 158 7.10 3.83 -7.32
N ILE A 159 7.36 3.19 -6.18
CA ILE A 159 8.63 2.48 -5.97
C ILE A 159 8.54 1.13 -6.66
N ARG A 160 9.49 0.84 -7.53
CA ARG A 160 9.50 -0.35 -8.37
C ARG A 160 10.67 -1.26 -8.01
N PHE A 161 10.39 -2.54 -7.94
CA PHE A 161 11.37 -3.61 -7.82
C PHE A 161 11.20 -4.56 -9.00
N LYS A 162 12.32 -5.03 -9.55
CA LYS A 162 12.35 -5.99 -10.66
C LYS A 162 13.42 -7.04 -10.38
N LYS A 163 13.07 -8.32 -10.57
CA LYS A 163 13.98 -9.45 -10.40
C LYS A 163 13.57 -10.61 -11.30
N ASP A 164 14.54 -11.26 -11.93
CA ASP A 164 14.31 -12.55 -12.59
C ASP A 164 14.11 -13.64 -11.55
N VAL A 165 13.07 -14.45 -11.76
CA VAL A 165 12.60 -15.47 -10.83
C VAL A 165 12.45 -16.81 -11.52
N GLU A 166 12.73 -17.87 -10.77
CA GLU A 166 12.52 -19.25 -11.24
C GLU A 166 11.11 -19.76 -10.91
N ASN A 167 10.70 -20.84 -11.58
CA ASN A 167 9.43 -21.49 -11.28
C ASN A 167 9.38 -21.95 -9.82
N ASN A 168 8.27 -21.69 -9.15
CA ASN A 168 8.02 -21.94 -7.73
C ASN A 168 8.88 -21.11 -6.76
N GLU A 169 9.64 -20.12 -7.22
CA GLU A 169 10.40 -19.25 -6.33
C GLU A 169 9.47 -18.47 -5.38
N ILE A 170 9.82 -18.46 -4.09
CA ILE A 170 9.08 -17.76 -3.05
C ILE A 170 9.67 -16.38 -2.82
N ILE A 171 8.80 -15.37 -2.79
CA ILE A 171 9.17 -13.98 -2.57
C ILE A 171 8.43 -13.45 -1.35
N LYS A 172 9.16 -12.78 -0.47
CA LYS A 172 8.65 -12.15 0.75
C LYS A 172 8.73 -10.65 0.61
N ILE A 173 7.60 -9.99 0.76
CA ILE A 173 7.45 -8.53 0.74
C ILE A 173 7.08 -8.11 2.15
N GLU A 174 7.83 -7.18 2.73
CA GLU A 174 7.42 -6.49 3.96
C GLU A 174 7.39 -4.99 3.68
N ALA A 175 6.31 -4.34 4.09
CA ALA A 175 6.19 -2.90 3.95
C ALA A 175 5.54 -2.27 5.18
N GLU A 176 6.00 -1.06 5.51
CA GLU A 176 5.40 -0.19 6.53
C GLU A 176 5.25 1.22 5.95
N TRP A 177 4.09 1.83 6.16
CA TRP A 177 3.77 3.17 5.71
C TRP A 177 2.92 3.90 6.73
N ALA A 178 2.94 5.22 6.64
CA ALA A 178 2.00 6.08 7.34
C ALA A 178 1.23 6.97 6.35
N PRO A 179 0.01 7.38 6.72
CA PRO A 179 -0.59 8.55 6.09
C PRO A 179 0.28 9.79 6.27
N ILE A 180 0.15 10.74 5.34
CA ILE A 180 0.91 12.00 5.38
C ILE A 180 0.61 12.72 6.69
N THR A 181 1.67 13.09 7.40
CA THR A 181 1.63 14.04 8.52
C THR A 181 2.30 15.34 8.10
N ASN A 182 2.06 16.45 8.82
CA ASN A 182 2.77 17.71 8.57
C ASN A 182 4.31 17.56 8.60
N LYS A 183 4.85 16.53 9.28
CA LYS A 183 6.29 16.22 9.25
C LYS A 183 6.76 15.61 7.92
N SER A 184 5.91 14.83 7.25
CA SER A 184 6.22 14.20 5.96
C SER A 184 6.36 15.22 4.80
N LEU A 185 5.97 16.48 5.03
CA LEU A 185 6.09 17.60 4.08
C LEU A 185 7.30 18.51 4.33
N LEU A 186 8.07 18.25 5.41
CA LEU A 186 9.19 19.09 5.84
C LEU A 186 10.57 18.48 5.51
N GLU A 187 10.61 17.33 4.85
CA GLU A 187 11.84 16.61 4.50
C GLU A 187 12.16 16.60 2.99
N ASP A 188 11.51 17.49 2.21
CA ASP A 188 11.85 17.76 0.80
C ASP A 188 12.91 18.86 0.67
#